data_AF-A0A9E3EA17-F1
#
_entry.id   AF-A0A9E3EA17-F1
#
_cell.length_a   1.000
_cell.length_b   1.000
_cell.length_c   1.000
_cell.angle_alpha   90.00
_cell.angle_beta   90.00
_cell.angle_gamma   90.00
#
_symmetry.space_group_name_H-M   'P 1'
#
loop_
_entity.id
_entity.type
_entity.pdbx_description
1 polymer ?
#
loop_
_entity_poly.entity_id
_entity_poly.type
_entity_poly.pdbx_seq_one_letter_code
_entity_poly.pdbx_strand_id
1 'polypeptide(L)'
;MEKLADLRQFQDRQNIVLQGFDPVSAGGFTQVPNILLKDPKVSANAKVVYSMLLSYAWNNAYVFPGQERLGEDIGLSQPTIARAVKELEQHGWLEIQRRGQGKTNIYVLKYRIDPANSKKMWKNLGK
;
A
#
# COMPACT_ATOMS: atom_id res chain seq x y z
N MET A 1 25.93 -12.40 12.02
CA MET A 1 25.16 -11.78 10.92
C MET A 1 25.32 -10.28 11.05
N GLU A 2 25.99 -9.66 10.10
CA GLU A 2 26.06 -8.19 9.97
C GLU A 2 24.64 -7.66 9.72
N LYS A 3 24.18 -6.61 10.42
CA LYS A 3 22.84 -6.08 10.14
C LYS A 3 22.88 -5.38 8.79
N LEU A 4 21.80 -5.46 8.01
CA LEU A 4 21.66 -4.72 6.74
C LEU A 4 21.91 -3.20 6.90
N ALA A 5 21.70 -2.65 8.09
CA ALA A 5 22.00 -1.25 8.43
C ALA A 5 23.50 -0.94 8.56
N ASP A 6 24.36 -1.96 8.73
CA ASP A 6 25.81 -1.82 8.95
C ASP A 6 26.59 -1.84 7.62
N LEU A 7 25.94 -2.15 6.50
CA LEU A 7 26.54 -2.09 5.17
C LEU A 7 26.83 -0.62 4.79
N ARG A 8 28.12 -0.26 4.65
CA ARG A 8 28.58 1.10 4.26
C ARG A 8 27.85 1.70 3.06
N GLN A 9 27.42 0.87 2.10
CA GLN A 9 26.65 1.30 0.93
C GLN A 9 25.32 2.02 1.28
N PHE A 10 24.77 1.76 2.47
CA PHE A 10 23.54 2.39 2.97
C PHE A 10 23.79 3.55 3.93
N GLN A 11 25.00 3.70 4.49
CA GLN A 11 25.31 4.74 5.47
C GLN A 11 25.47 6.12 4.82
N ASP A 12 26.02 6.21 3.60
CA ASP A 12 26.29 7.49 2.92
C ASP A 12 25.07 8.12 2.22
N ARG A 13 23.87 7.53 2.33
CA ARG A 13 22.65 7.99 1.63
C ARG A 13 21.48 8.36 2.54
N GLN A 14 21.65 8.35 3.85
CA GLN A 14 20.56 8.58 4.81
C GLN A 14 20.40 10.08 5.10
N ASN A 15 19.75 10.82 4.20
CA ASN A 15 19.40 12.24 4.43
C ASN A 15 18.09 12.42 5.21
N ILE A 16 17.49 11.34 5.73
CA ILE A 16 16.23 11.37 6.46
C ILE A 16 16.51 11.06 7.93
N VAL A 17 16.29 12.04 8.81
CA VAL A 17 16.41 11.89 10.26
C VAL A 17 15.01 11.66 10.84
N LEU A 18 14.79 10.51 11.47
CA LEU A 18 13.55 10.23 12.21
C LEU A 18 13.71 10.70 13.66
N GLN A 19 12.98 11.75 14.06
CA GLN A 19 12.95 12.20 15.45
C GLN A 19 11.93 11.39 16.26
N GLY A 20 12.37 10.28 16.86
CA GLY A 20 11.68 9.63 17.99
C GLY A 20 10.23 9.16 17.77
N PHE A 21 9.59 8.79 18.88
CA PHE A 21 8.20 8.33 18.92
C PHE A 21 7.25 9.52 18.76
N ASP A 22 6.67 9.66 17.57
CA ASP A 22 5.66 10.67 17.26
C ASP A 22 4.27 10.15 17.67
N PRO A 23 3.52 10.84 18.57
CA PRO A 23 2.14 10.50 18.89
C PRO A 23 1.24 10.34 17.67
N VAL A 24 1.57 10.98 16.53
CA VAL A 24 0.87 10.81 15.25
C VAL A 24 0.92 9.36 14.77
N SER A 25 2.01 8.64 15.02
CA SER A 25 2.15 7.22 14.64
C SER A 25 1.33 6.26 15.52
N ALA A 26 0.74 6.74 16.63
CA ALA A 26 -0.11 5.92 17.50
C ALA A 26 -1.39 5.45 16.78
N GLY A 27 -1.84 6.16 15.75
CA GLY A 27 -2.95 5.75 14.88
C GLY A 27 -2.63 4.58 13.93
N GLY A 28 -1.39 4.08 13.95
CA GLY A 28 -0.90 3.05 13.06
C GLY A 28 -0.31 3.61 11.77
N PHE A 29 0.23 2.72 10.94
CA PHE A 29 0.85 3.06 9.66
C PHE A 29 0.49 2.02 8.61
N THR A 30 0.46 2.46 7.35
CA THR A 30 0.24 1.57 6.21
C THR A 30 1.56 1.25 5.54
N GLN A 31 1.88 -0.04 5.43
CA GLN A 31 3.07 -0.49 4.72
C GLN A 31 2.77 -0.66 3.23
N VAL A 32 3.55 0.01 2.38
CA VAL A 32 3.41 -0.05 0.92
C VAL A 32 4.64 -0.73 0.33
N PRO A 33 4.48 -1.67 -0.64
CA PRO A 33 5.62 -2.29 -1.31
C PRO A 33 6.53 -1.25 -1.99
N ASN A 34 7.83 -1.30 -1.70
CA ASN A 34 8.80 -0.40 -2.31
C ASN A 34 8.84 -0.49 -3.85
N ILE A 35 8.52 -1.67 -4.41
CA ILE A 35 8.41 -1.85 -5.86
C ILE A 35 7.32 -0.93 -6.42
N LEU A 36 6.14 -0.87 -5.79
CA LEU A 36 5.07 0.06 -6.17
C LEU A 36 5.52 1.51 -5.97
N LEU A 37 6.06 1.84 -4.79
CA LEU A 37 6.47 3.22 -4.47
C LEU A 37 7.47 3.77 -5.51
N LYS A 38 8.41 2.93 -5.96
CA LYS A 38 9.47 3.30 -6.89
C LYS A 38 9.11 3.11 -8.37
N ASP A 39 7.94 2.53 -8.69
CA ASP A 39 7.54 2.31 -10.09
C ASP A 39 7.21 3.67 -10.76
N PRO A 40 7.96 4.12 -11.77
CA PRO A 40 7.68 5.39 -12.46
C PRO A 40 6.48 5.28 -13.41
N LYS A 41 6.02 4.07 -13.74
CA LYS A 41 4.86 3.84 -14.60
C LYS A 41 3.54 3.99 -13.86
N VAL A 42 3.59 3.96 -12.52
CA VAL A 42 2.42 4.16 -11.66
C VAL A 42 2.43 5.60 -11.12
N SER A 43 1.32 6.28 -11.29
CA SER A 43 1.09 7.66 -10.88
C SER A 43 1.08 7.81 -9.36
N ALA A 44 1.38 9.03 -8.90
CA ALA A 44 1.33 9.35 -7.48
C ALA A 44 -0.08 9.10 -6.89
N ASN A 45 -1.14 9.48 -7.62
CA ASN A 45 -2.52 9.24 -7.18
C ASN A 45 -2.84 7.75 -7.08
N ALA A 46 -2.39 6.92 -8.03
CA ALA A 46 -2.53 5.48 -7.95
C ALA A 46 -1.82 4.89 -6.72
N LYS A 47 -0.61 5.38 -6.38
CA LYS A 47 0.10 4.96 -5.17
C LYS A 47 -0.66 5.33 -3.89
N VAL A 48 -1.22 6.54 -3.82
CA VAL A 48 -2.02 6.98 -2.65
C VAL A 48 -3.29 6.14 -2.53
N VAL A 49 -4.01 5.90 -3.63
CA VAL A 49 -5.22 5.07 -3.65
C VAL A 49 -4.93 3.64 -3.20
N TYR A 50 -3.87 3.02 -3.72
CA TYR A 50 -3.45 1.68 -3.30
C TYR A 50 -3.10 1.63 -1.81
N SER A 51 -2.41 2.65 -1.30
CA SER A 51 -2.07 2.77 0.11
C SER A 51 -3.33 2.83 0.99
N MET A 52 -4.34 3.62 0.59
CA MET A 52 -5.58 3.68 1.37
C MET A 52 -6.36 2.36 1.32
N LEU A 53 -6.38 1.68 0.19
CA LEU A 53 -6.96 0.34 0.10
C LEU A 53 -6.26 -0.67 1.04
N LEU A 54 -4.93 -0.59 1.15
CA LEU A 54 -4.16 -1.41 2.10
C LEU A 54 -4.50 -1.10 3.56
N SER A 55 -4.69 0.18 3.91
CA SER A 55 -5.00 0.60 5.28
C SER A 55 -6.35 0.03 5.74
N TYR A 56 -7.35 0.00 4.86
CA TYR A 56 -8.63 -0.65 5.15
C TYR A 56 -8.50 -2.17 5.33
N ALA A 57 -7.68 -2.82 4.49
CA ALA A 57 -7.47 -4.25 4.54
C ALA A 57 -6.71 -4.72 5.79
N TRP A 58 -6.03 -3.81 6.50
CA TRP A 58 -5.33 -4.12 7.76
C TRP A 58 -6.29 -4.34 8.93
N ASN A 59 -7.41 -3.60 8.98
CA ASN A 59 -8.33 -3.64 10.11
C ASN A 59 -9.48 -4.65 9.95
N ASN A 60 -9.77 -5.15 8.75
CA ASN A 60 -10.81 -6.16 8.54
C ASN A 60 -10.44 -7.11 7.40
N ALA A 61 -10.81 -8.39 7.54
CA ALA A 61 -10.58 -9.41 6.51
C ALA A 61 -11.20 -9.04 5.14
N TYR A 62 -12.24 -8.20 5.14
CA TYR A 62 -12.90 -7.68 3.95
C TYR A 62 -13.44 -6.25 4.22
N VAL A 63 -12.92 -5.23 3.54
CA VAL A 63 -13.53 -3.89 3.48
C VAL A 63 -13.82 -3.56 2.03
N PHE A 64 -15.04 -3.11 1.76
CA PHE A 64 -15.50 -2.74 0.42
C PHE A 64 -15.78 -1.23 0.37
N PRO A 65 -14.74 -0.37 0.39
CA PRO A 65 -14.94 1.06 0.37
C PRO A 65 -15.50 1.48 -0.99
N GLY A 66 -16.55 2.30 -0.98
CA GLY A 66 -17.00 3.01 -2.18
C GLY A 66 -15.93 3.97 -2.68
N GLN A 67 -15.96 4.30 -3.98
CA GLN A 67 -15.04 5.30 -4.54
C GLN A 67 -15.26 6.68 -3.94
N GLU A 68 -16.48 6.99 -3.52
CA GLU A 68 -16.83 8.20 -2.77
C GLU A 68 -16.09 8.25 -1.44
N ARG A 69 -16.23 7.22 -0.60
CA ARG A 69 -15.53 7.11 0.69
C ARG A 69 -14.01 7.19 0.54
N LEU A 70 -13.45 6.50 -0.46
CA LEU A 70 -12.03 6.61 -0.81
C LEU A 70 -11.63 8.06 -1.10
N GLY A 71 -12.45 8.77 -1.89
CA GLY A 71 -12.22 10.15 -2.24
C GLY A 71 -12.25 11.09 -1.05
N GLU A 72 -13.21 10.93 -0.14
CA GLU A 72 -13.32 11.68 1.11
C GLU A 72 -12.08 11.50 1.99
N ASP A 73 -11.63 10.25 2.18
CA ASP A 73 -10.55 9.94 3.11
C ASP A 73 -9.17 10.42 2.65
N ILE A 74 -8.94 10.53 1.33
CA ILE A 74 -7.63 10.96 0.78
C ILE A 74 -7.71 12.29 0.01
N GLY A 75 -8.85 12.98 0.05
CA GLY A 75 -9.04 14.29 -0.57
C GLY A 75 -9.00 14.28 -2.10
N LEU A 76 -9.49 13.20 -2.74
CA LEU A 76 -9.47 13.04 -4.19
C LEU A 76 -10.89 12.95 -4.76
N SER A 77 -11.10 13.52 -5.95
CA SER A 77 -12.39 13.42 -6.63
C SER A 77 -12.67 12.00 -7.13
N GLN A 78 -13.94 11.58 -7.14
CA GLN A 78 -14.35 10.26 -7.64
C GLN A 78 -13.79 9.96 -9.05
N PRO A 79 -13.77 10.89 -10.03
CA PRO A 79 -13.15 10.65 -11.33
C PRO A 79 -11.66 10.31 -11.26
N THR A 80 -10.90 10.88 -10.32
CA THR A 80 -9.47 10.55 -10.19
C THR A 80 -9.25 9.26 -9.40
N ILE A 81 -10.12 8.93 -8.45
CA ILE A 81 -10.17 7.58 -7.86
C ILE A 81 -10.41 6.53 -8.94
N ALA A 82 -11.43 6.73 -9.79
CA ALA A 82 -11.76 5.79 -10.87
C ALA A 82 -10.58 5.58 -11.84
N ARG A 83 -9.88 6.67 -12.21
CA ARG A 83 -8.67 6.60 -13.06
C ARG A 83 -7.53 5.85 -12.38
N ALA A 84 -7.23 6.18 -11.13
CA ALA A 84 -6.19 5.53 -10.34
C ALA A 84 -6.45 4.02 -10.15
N VAL A 85 -7.69 3.65 -9.84
CA VAL A 85 -8.12 2.24 -9.71
C VAL A 85 -7.92 1.49 -11.02
N LYS A 86 -8.34 2.06 -12.15
CA LYS A 86 -8.15 1.46 -13.48
C LYS A 86 -6.68 1.32 -13.83
N GLU A 87 -5.87 2.32 -13.50
CA GLU A 87 -4.43 2.30 -13.73
C GLU A 87 -3.75 1.17 -12.93
N LEU A 88 -4.10 1.01 -11.65
CA LEU A 88 -3.61 -0.08 -10.80
C LEU A 88 -4.02 -1.45 -11.33
N GLU A 89 -5.25 -1.59 -11.84
CA GLU A 89 -5.73 -2.81 -12.48
C GLU A 89 -4.92 -3.14 -13.74
N GLN A 90 -4.70 -2.14 -14.61
CA GLN A 90 -3.91 -2.28 -15.84
C GLN A 90 -2.46 -2.70 -15.57
N HIS A 91 -1.86 -2.20 -14.48
CA HIS A 91 -0.51 -2.56 -14.06
C HIS A 91 -0.47 -3.80 -13.16
N GLY A 92 -1.61 -4.47 -12.93
CA GLY A 92 -1.69 -5.73 -12.21
C GLY A 92 -1.50 -5.62 -10.69
N TRP A 93 -1.65 -4.44 -10.10
CA TRP A 93 -1.57 -4.24 -8.64
C TRP A 93 -2.85 -4.66 -7.92
N LEU A 94 -4.00 -4.52 -8.59
CA LEU A 94 -5.29 -4.97 -8.07
C LEU A 94 -6.15 -5.62 -9.15
N GLU A 95 -7.22 -6.29 -8.72
CA GLU A 95 -8.31 -6.77 -9.57
C GLU A 95 -9.63 -6.20 -9.05
N ILE A 96 -10.53 -5.82 -9.96
CA ILE A 96 -11.84 -5.28 -9.63
C ILE A 96 -12.91 -6.32 -9.93
N GLN A 97 -13.59 -6.81 -8.89
CA GLN A 97 -14.77 -7.66 -9.07
C GLN A 97 -16.03 -6.82 -8.91
N ARG A 98 -16.76 -6.64 -10.02
CA ARG A 98 -18.02 -5.89 -10.07
C ARG A 98 -19.15 -6.78 -9.58
N ARG A 99 -19.97 -6.26 -8.66
CA ARG A 99 -21.08 -7.01 -8.03
C ARG A 99 -22.46 -6.75 -8.66
N GLY A 100 -22.55 -5.76 -9.55
CA GLY A 100 -23.82 -5.33 -10.16
C GLY A 100 -24.78 -4.63 -9.19
N GLN A 101 -25.92 -4.16 -9.69
CA GLN A 101 -27.04 -3.60 -8.91
C GLN A 101 -26.65 -2.43 -7.98
N GLY A 102 -25.76 -1.55 -8.42
CA GLY A 102 -25.32 -0.39 -7.62
C GLY A 102 -24.45 -0.74 -6.41
N LYS A 103 -24.06 -2.02 -6.25
CA LYS A 103 -23.18 -2.45 -5.16
C LYS A 103 -21.75 -2.02 -5.42
N THR A 104 -21.06 -1.62 -4.36
CA THR A 104 -19.63 -1.29 -4.38
C THR A 104 -18.78 -2.43 -4.93
N ASN A 105 -17.75 -2.08 -5.69
CA ASN A 105 -16.77 -3.03 -6.20
C ASN A 105 -16.01 -3.75 -5.07
N ILE A 106 -15.56 -4.97 -5.35
CA ILE A 106 -14.56 -5.65 -4.53
C ILE A 106 -13.20 -5.38 -5.15
N TYR A 107 -12.26 -4.91 -4.33
CA TYR A 107 -10.87 -4.69 -4.71
C TYR A 107 -10.00 -5.80 -4.15
N VAL A 108 -9.41 -6.61 -5.03
CA VAL A 108 -8.48 -7.68 -4.64
C VAL A 108 -7.06 -7.17 -4.83
N LEU A 109 -6.35 -6.91 -3.73
CA LEU A 109 -4.97 -6.41 -3.76
C LEU A 109 -4.00 -7.59 -3.93
N LYS A 110 -3.19 -7.58 -5.00
CA LYS A 110 -2.33 -8.73 -5.34
C LYS A 110 -1.06 -8.82 -4.50
N TYR A 111 -0.55 -7.67 -4.04
CA TYR A 111 0.73 -7.61 -3.33
C TYR A 111 0.54 -6.88 -2.00
N ARG A 112 0.11 -7.63 -0.98
CA ARG A 112 0.05 -7.18 0.41
C ARG A 112 1.10 -7.89 1.24
N ILE A 113 1.73 -7.18 2.17
CA ILE A 113 2.59 -7.82 3.17
C ILE A 113 1.66 -8.45 4.20
N ASP A 114 1.65 -9.78 4.26
CA ASP A 114 1.06 -10.51 5.38
C ASP A 114 2.12 -10.61 6.50
N PRO A 115 1.91 -9.95 7.66
CA PRO A 115 2.87 -9.97 8.76
C PRO A 115 3.19 -11.38 9.28
N ALA A 116 2.25 -12.33 9.17
CA ALA A 116 2.47 -13.71 9.59
C ALA A 116 3.34 -14.49 8.60
N ASN A 117 3.19 -14.22 7.30
CA ASN A 117 3.95 -14.88 6.24
C ASN A 117 5.32 -14.23 5.96
N SER A 118 5.50 -12.94 6.22
CA SER A 118 6.78 -12.23 5.99
C SER A 118 7.93 -12.80 6.84
N LYS A 119 7.66 -13.12 8.12
CA LYS A 119 8.62 -13.80 9.02
C LYS A 119 9.01 -15.18 8.50
N LYS A 120 8.09 -15.91 7.85
CA LYS A 120 8.35 -17.24 7.27
C LYS A 120 9.16 -17.14 5.98
N MET A 121 8.87 -16.16 5.13
CA MET A 121 9.62 -15.88 3.91
C MET A 121 11.09 -15.54 4.18
N TRP A 122 11.37 -14.65 5.13
CA TRP A 122 12.75 -14.25 5.44
C TRP A 122 13.57 -15.38 6.10
N LYS A 123 12.92 -16.31 6.81
CA LYS A 123 13.59 -17.54 7.30
C LYS A 123 14.01 -18.49 6.17
N ASN A 124 13.31 -18.47 5.03
CA ASN A 124 13.57 -19.39 3.92
C ASN A 124 14.53 -18.83 2.86
N LEU A 125 14.69 -17.51 2.79
CA LEU A 125 15.62 -16.83 1.88
C LEU A 125 17.04 -16.68 2.45
N GLY A 126 17.26 -17.07 3.71
CA GLY A 126 18.55 -17.03 4.39
C GLY A 126 19.29 -18.38 4.44
N LYS A 127 19.04 -19.27 3.47
CA LYS A 127 19.83 -20.50 3.26
C LYS A 127 20.56 -20.42 1.93
#